data_AF-K2NWK0-F1
#
_entry.id   AF-K2NWK0-F1
#
_cell.length_a   1.000
_cell.length_b   1.000
_cell.length_c   1.000
_cell.angle_alpha   90.00
_cell.angle_beta   90.00
_cell.angle_gamma   90.00
#
_symmetry.space_group_name_H-M   'P 1'
#
loop_
_entity.id
_entity.type
_entity.pdbx_description
1 polymer ?
#
loop_
_entity_poly.entity_id
_entity_poly.type
_entity_poly.pdbx_seq_one_letter_code
_entity_poly.pdbx_strand_id
1 'polypeptide(L)'
;FFFFHVWSASFFAPAGRQYVYIFYIHCTAPTMWSVVEAKQKPSRRRREESAARRGQTDAILTLAPTVSSRMISALVRDLRRTSQALRGLNFVCCDILSPVRRFLETRVDGLTRVHLIALGIGPFSRQESRSGFLQMAFLLALKKECESVIQTQSKSSAPAAMGTQVNIFPVAGATCLYCEGSPALHTSFFDPVAGELHACCCEKLGVIMEKENRYGAYTPNDLNALLIAYLPHCPWALLRNLFVSNLLPCREFAGAGHVGQLRSILVVGNDLRGRARRDNDFMEALIPFLHFVKVRAEQKRGNPRGVDKVEDVDGSILSGLRGISRNDIACAFSDTAVMQLNMEREAEFFEALPRLRLPPLVRDGPDLL
;
A
#
# COMPACT_ATOMS: atom_id res chain seq x y z
N PHE A 1 2.19 -25.70 -17.33
CA PHE A 1 2.62 -27.11 -17.23
C PHE A 1 2.59 -27.53 -15.77
N PHE A 2 1.61 -28.37 -15.40
CA PHE A 2 1.44 -28.84 -14.02
C PHE A 2 2.30 -30.10 -13.80
N PHE A 3 3.19 -30.08 -12.81
CA PHE A 3 3.81 -31.30 -12.30
C PHE A 3 2.80 -31.99 -11.37
N PHE A 4 2.19 -33.08 -11.83
CA PHE A 4 1.51 -34.01 -10.96
C PHE A 4 2.55 -34.90 -10.30
N HIS A 5 2.79 -34.73 -9.01
CA HIS A 5 3.48 -35.77 -8.23
C HIS A 5 2.48 -36.88 -7.97
N VAL A 6 2.51 -37.90 -8.83
CA VAL A 6 1.81 -39.16 -8.61
C VAL A 6 2.59 -39.92 -7.55
N TRP A 7 2.02 -40.07 -6.35
CA TRP A 7 2.47 -41.06 -5.38
C TRP A 7 1.55 -42.27 -5.50
N SER A 8 2.03 -43.35 -6.11
CA SER A 8 1.38 -44.65 -6.06
C SER A 8 1.98 -45.47 -4.93
N ALA A 9 1.23 -45.68 -3.85
CA ALA A 9 1.55 -46.72 -2.88
C ALA A 9 0.90 -48.02 -3.33
N SER A 10 1.71 -48.98 -3.79
CA SER A 10 1.24 -50.34 -4.11
C SER A 10 1.31 -51.20 -2.86
N PHE A 11 0.17 -51.50 -2.25
CA PHE A 11 0.09 -52.54 -1.22
C PHE A 11 -0.33 -53.87 -1.87
N PHE A 12 0.51 -54.89 -1.74
CA PHE A 12 0.14 -56.26 -2.11
C PHE A 12 -0.65 -56.90 -0.97
N ALA A 13 -1.94 -57.12 -1.19
CA ALA A 13 -2.74 -58.04 -0.37
C ALA A 13 -2.63 -59.47 -0.94
N PRO A 14 -2.69 -60.52 -0.10
CA PRO A 14 -2.50 -61.91 -0.51
C PRO A 14 -3.79 -62.47 -1.15
N ALA A 15 -4.21 -61.94 -2.30
CA ALA A 15 -5.29 -62.50 -3.12
C ALA A 15 -5.37 -61.91 -4.54
N GLY A 16 -4.26 -61.40 -5.10
CA GLY A 16 -4.20 -61.04 -6.53
C GLY A 16 -5.12 -59.90 -6.99
N ARG A 17 -5.69 -59.10 -6.07
CA ARG A 17 -6.47 -57.90 -6.40
C ARG A 17 -5.65 -56.65 -6.09
N GLN A 18 -5.21 -55.93 -7.13
CA GLN A 18 -4.63 -54.60 -6.98
C GLN A 18 -5.75 -53.59 -6.73
N TYR A 19 -5.71 -52.95 -5.58
CA TYR A 19 -6.53 -51.77 -5.29
C TYR A 19 -5.68 -50.53 -5.51
N VAL A 20 -5.99 -49.74 -6.54
CA VAL A 20 -5.36 -48.44 -6.77
C VAL A 20 -6.15 -47.40 -5.98
N TYR A 21 -5.62 -46.99 -4.83
CA TYR A 21 -6.14 -45.84 -4.10
C TYR A 21 -5.57 -44.56 -4.71
N ILE A 22 -6.40 -43.84 -5.47
CA ILE A 22 -6.06 -42.51 -5.97
C ILE A 22 -6.40 -41.50 -4.87
N PHE A 23 -5.39 -41.02 -4.16
CA PHE A 23 -5.56 -39.89 -3.25
C PHE A 23 -5.57 -38.59 -4.07
N TYR A 24 -6.76 -38.02 -4.26
CA TYR A 24 -6.88 -36.64 -4.71
C TYR A 24 -6.52 -35.71 -3.56
N ILE A 25 -5.25 -35.29 -3.50
CA ILE A 25 -4.89 -34.12 -2.71
C ILE A 25 -5.39 -32.92 -3.50
N HIS A 26 -6.53 -32.35 -3.07
CA HIS A 26 -6.96 -31.03 -3.51
C HIS A 26 -5.95 -30.00 -3.01
N CYS A 27 -4.85 -29.83 -3.74
CA CYS A 27 -4.02 -28.65 -3.64
C CYS A 27 -4.79 -27.51 -4.30
N THR A 28 -5.72 -26.88 -3.58
CA THR A 28 -6.21 -25.57 -3.98
C THR A 28 -4.99 -24.66 -4.06
N ALA A 29 -4.78 -24.07 -5.24
CA ALA A 29 -3.72 -23.08 -5.41
C ALA A 29 -3.89 -22.04 -4.29
N PRO A 30 -2.81 -21.64 -3.59
CA PRO A 30 -2.90 -20.60 -2.57
C PRO A 30 -3.64 -19.39 -3.16
N THR A 31 -4.77 -19.02 -2.54
CA THR A 31 -5.51 -17.80 -2.89
C THR A 31 -4.54 -16.62 -2.77
N MET A 32 -4.72 -15.55 -3.55
CA MET A 32 -3.78 -14.42 -3.45
C MET A 32 -3.73 -13.81 -2.06
N TRP A 33 -4.83 -13.86 -1.31
CA TRP A 33 -4.85 -13.50 0.11
C TRP A 33 -4.00 -14.41 1.00
N SER A 34 -3.70 -15.66 0.63
CA SER A 34 -2.82 -16.52 1.43
C SER A 34 -1.39 -15.98 1.55
N VAL A 35 -0.89 -15.22 0.57
CA VAL A 35 0.42 -14.56 0.62
C VAL A 35 0.36 -13.36 1.57
N VAL A 36 -0.69 -12.57 1.44
CA VAL A 36 -0.92 -11.40 2.28
C VAL A 36 -1.14 -11.82 3.73
N GLU A 37 -1.98 -12.83 3.97
CA GLU A 37 -2.14 -13.51 5.25
C GLU A 37 -0.83 -14.09 5.76
N ALA A 38 0.00 -14.73 4.93
CA ALA A 38 1.28 -15.27 5.38
C ALA A 38 2.25 -14.17 5.83
N LYS A 39 2.24 -13.01 5.16
CA LYS A 39 3.07 -11.84 5.49
C LYS A 39 2.53 -11.03 6.67
N GLN A 40 1.22 -11.11 6.92
CA GLN A 40 0.54 -10.39 8.00
C GLN A 40 0.38 -11.23 9.28
N LYS A 41 0.36 -12.56 9.19
CA LYS A 41 0.20 -13.43 10.37
C LYS A 41 1.47 -13.44 11.25
N PRO A 42 1.32 -13.50 12.59
CA PRO A 42 2.46 -13.67 13.50
C PRO A 42 3.27 -14.96 13.23
N SER A 43 4.57 -14.96 13.56
CA SER A 43 5.45 -16.14 13.44
C SER A 43 4.93 -17.35 14.23
N ARG A 44 5.17 -18.58 13.74
CA ARG A 44 4.72 -19.86 14.37
C ARG A 44 5.01 -19.94 15.88
N ARG A 45 6.26 -19.71 16.29
CA ARG A 45 6.69 -19.70 17.70
C ARG A 45 5.84 -18.78 18.59
N ARG A 46 5.43 -17.62 18.05
CA ARG A 46 4.58 -16.65 18.77
C ARG A 46 3.10 -16.98 18.73
N ARG A 47 2.64 -17.69 17.70
CA ARG A 47 1.27 -18.25 17.72
C ARG A 47 1.15 -19.26 18.85
N GLU A 48 2.18 -20.09 19.05
CA GLU A 48 2.27 -21.05 20.15
C GLU A 48 2.33 -20.34 21.51
N GLU A 49 3.14 -19.28 21.68
CA GLU A 49 3.18 -18.47 22.91
C GLU A 49 1.85 -17.73 23.20
N SER A 50 1.17 -17.22 22.16
CA SER A 50 -0.11 -16.52 22.28
C SER A 50 -1.26 -17.49 22.56
N ALA A 51 -1.22 -18.69 21.98
CA ALA A 51 -2.15 -19.78 22.28
C ALA A 51 -1.96 -20.29 23.71
N ALA A 52 -0.72 -20.40 24.18
CA ALA A 52 -0.41 -20.74 25.57
C ALA A 52 -0.92 -19.69 26.56
N ARG A 53 -0.87 -18.39 26.20
CA ARG A 53 -1.47 -17.31 26.99
C ARG A 53 -3.01 -17.31 26.93
N ARG A 54 -3.61 -17.64 25.78
CA ARG A 54 -5.08 -17.76 25.63
C ARG A 54 -5.66 -18.92 26.43
N GLY A 55 -4.98 -20.08 26.45
CA GLY A 55 -5.38 -21.21 27.30
C GLY A 55 -5.42 -20.90 28.80
N GLN A 56 -4.77 -19.83 29.27
CA GLN A 56 -4.88 -19.34 30.66
C GLN A 56 -6.02 -18.32 30.87
N THR A 57 -6.47 -17.63 29.81
CA THR A 57 -7.56 -16.62 29.87
C THR A 57 -8.92 -17.12 29.37
N ASP A 58 -8.96 -18.23 28.63
CA ASP A 58 -10.19 -18.81 28.08
C ASP A 58 -11.11 -19.42 29.16
N ALA A 59 -10.65 -19.51 30.40
CA ALA A 59 -11.48 -19.86 31.56
C ALA A 59 -12.35 -18.69 32.08
N ILE A 60 -12.21 -17.45 31.57
CA ILE A 60 -12.87 -16.27 32.19
C ILE A 60 -13.74 -15.42 31.23
N LEU A 61 -13.68 -15.55 29.90
CA LEU A 61 -14.46 -14.64 29.03
C LEU A 61 -15.06 -15.29 27.76
N THR A 62 -16.31 -15.74 27.87
CA THR A 62 -17.22 -16.08 26.75
C THR A 62 -18.03 -14.87 26.28
N LEU A 63 -17.38 -13.71 26.13
CA LEU A 63 -17.97 -12.52 25.49
C LEU A 63 -16.91 -11.91 24.57
N ALA A 64 -17.25 -11.78 23.28
CA ALA A 64 -16.41 -11.07 22.32
C ALA A 64 -16.08 -9.68 22.89
N PRO A 65 -14.80 -9.28 22.98
CA PRO A 65 -14.43 -8.04 23.64
C PRO A 65 -15.05 -6.86 22.89
N THR A 66 -15.92 -6.11 23.57
CA THR A 66 -16.49 -4.87 23.05
C THR A 66 -15.37 -3.86 22.77
N VAL A 67 -15.37 -3.26 21.58
CA VAL A 67 -14.39 -2.26 21.18
C VAL A 67 -14.51 -1.06 22.12
N SER A 68 -13.52 -0.86 22.99
CA SER A 68 -13.54 0.26 23.93
C SER A 68 -12.85 1.50 23.36
N SER A 69 -13.35 2.69 23.70
CA SER A 69 -12.73 3.97 23.33
C SER A 69 -11.28 4.10 23.83
N ARG A 70 -10.95 3.46 24.96
CA ARG A 70 -9.57 3.38 25.48
C ARG A 70 -8.65 2.60 24.54
N MET A 71 -9.10 1.46 24.02
CA MET A 71 -8.34 0.65 23.06
C MET A 71 -8.09 1.43 21.76
N ILE A 72 -9.13 2.06 21.20
CA ILE A 72 -9.01 2.89 19.99
C ILE A 72 -7.97 3.99 20.20
N SER A 73 -8.07 4.73 21.30
CA SER A 73 -7.19 5.86 21.59
C SER A 73 -5.74 5.42 21.83
N ALA A 74 -5.53 4.29 22.49
CA ALA A 74 -4.21 3.70 22.68
C ALA A 74 -3.58 3.28 21.34
N LEU A 75 -4.33 2.59 20.48
CA LEU A 75 -3.85 2.13 19.18
C LEU A 75 -3.50 3.31 18.27
N VAL A 76 -4.38 4.33 18.19
CA VAL A 76 -4.14 5.56 17.42
C VAL A 76 -2.89 6.28 17.89
N ARG A 77 -2.68 6.40 19.21
CA ARG A 77 -1.46 6.99 19.77
C ARG A 77 -0.21 6.22 19.38
N ASP A 78 -0.26 4.90 19.45
CA ASP A 78 0.86 4.03 19.09
C ASP A 78 1.18 4.09 17.59
N LEU A 79 0.16 4.15 16.72
CA LEU A 79 0.32 4.34 15.28
C LEU A 79 0.98 5.69 14.97
N ARG A 80 0.52 6.79 15.58
CA ARG A 80 1.11 8.13 15.39
C ARG A 80 2.58 8.19 15.86
N ARG A 81 2.89 7.56 16.99
CA ARG A 81 4.25 7.48 17.52
C ARG A 81 5.15 6.65 16.60
N THR A 82 4.65 5.51 16.14
CA THR A 82 5.38 4.62 15.23
C THR A 82 5.63 5.31 13.88
N SER A 83 4.61 5.99 13.35
CA SER A 83 4.70 6.79 12.12
C SER A 83 5.85 7.80 12.19
N GLN A 84 5.96 8.53 13.31
CA GLN A 84 7.05 9.48 13.50
C GLN A 84 8.42 8.80 13.53
N ALA A 85 8.54 7.63 14.16
CA ALA A 85 9.79 6.89 14.20
C ALA A 85 10.17 6.29 12.84
N LEU A 86 9.19 5.81 12.04
CA LEU A 86 9.43 5.30 10.69
C LEU A 86 10.02 6.37 9.77
N ARG A 87 9.60 7.64 9.92
CA ARG A 87 10.19 8.77 9.20
C ARG A 87 11.65 9.05 9.55
N GLY A 88 12.20 8.43 10.60
CA GLY A 88 13.62 8.51 10.94
C GLY A 88 14.46 7.38 10.33
N LEU A 89 13.85 6.42 9.62
CA LEU A 89 14.57 5.32 8.99
C LEU A 89 15.09 5.74 7.61
N ASN A 90 16.38 5.54 7.36
CA ASN A 90 17.03 5.98 6.11
C ASN A 90 16.34 5.45 4.84
N PHE A 91 16.01 4.15 4.78
CA PHE A 91 15.35 3.59 3.59
C PHE A 91 13.94 4.17 3.40
N VAL A 92 13.23 4.50 4.48
CA VAL A 92 11.92 5.14 4.40
C VAL A 92 12.05 6.54 3.81
N CYS A 93 12.99 7.33 4.32
CA CYS A 93 13.26 8.68 3.83
C CYS A 93 13.70 8.67 2.36
N CYS A 94 14.74 7.90 2.04
CA CYS A 94 15.43 7.95 0.77
C CYS A 94 14.70 7.18 -0.33
N ASP A 95 14.22 5.97 -0.05
CA ASP A 95 13.68 5.08 -1.08
C ASP A 95 12.16 5.25 -1.26
N ILE A 96 11.44 5.92 -0.33
CA ILE A 96 9.98 6.11 -0.44
C ILE A 96 9.54 7.57 -0.31
N LEU A 97 9.80 8.23 0.82
CA LEU A 97 9.29 9.58 1.07
C LEU A 97 9.89 10.62 0.12
N SER A 98 11.17 10.51 -0.21
CA SER A 98 11.81 11.41 -1.19
C SER A 98 11.22 11.26 -2.60
N PRO A 99 11.04 10.05 -3.16
CA PRO A 99 10.27 9.87 -4.39
C PRO A 99 8.86 10.44 -4.35
N VAL A 100 8.12 10.22 -3.25
CA VAL A 100 6.77 10.78 -3.06
C VAL A 100 6.79 12.31 -3.09
N ARG A 101 7.75 12.92 -2.39
CA ARG A 101 7.92 14.37 -2.38
C ARG A 101 8.21 14.90 -3.78
N ARG A 102 9.18 14.31 -4.51
CA ARG A 102 9.51 14.70 -5.88
C ARG A 102 8.29 14.59 -6.81
N PHE A 103 7.52 13.51 -6.69
CA PHE A 103 6.31 13.31 -7.47
C PHE A 103 5.30 14.45 -7.24
N LEU A 104 5.04 14.81 -5.99
CA LEU A 104 4.16 15.94 -5.64
C LEU A 104 4.72 17.29 -6.14
N GLU A 105 6.05 17.45 -6.09
CA GLU A 105 6.76 18.65 -6.56
C GLU A 105 6.74 18.81 -8.08
N THR A 106 6.52 17.74 -8.85
CA THR A 106 6.44 17.84 -10.33
C THR A 106 5.23 18.62 -10.84
N ARG A 107 4.21 18.86 -9.99
CA ARG A 107 2.92 19.47 -10.37
C ARG A 107 2.55 20.66 -9.49
N VAL A 108 3.57 21.37 -8.97
CA VAL A 108 3.44 22.45 -7.96
C VAL A 108 2.50 23.57 -8.41
N ASP A 109 2.53 23.95 -9.69
CA ASP A 109 1.85 25.17 -10.16
C ASP A 109 0.35 24.99 -10.49
N GLY A 110 -0.20 23.78 -10.33
CA GLY A 110 -1.59 23.50 -10.69
C GLY A 110 -2.32 22.52 -9.79
N LEU A 111 -1.65 21.90 -8.81
CA LEU A 111 -2.20 20.82 -7.99
C LEU A 111 -3.53 21.22 -7.34
N THR A 112 -4.62 20.54 -7.70
CA THR A 112 -5.94 20.79 -7.09
C THR A 112 -6.21 19.84 -5.93
N ARG A 113 -5.72 18.60 -6.04
CA ARG A 113 -6.05 17.53 -5.10
C ARG A 113 -5.00 16.43 -5.08
N VAL A 114 -4.79 15.84 -3.91
CA VAL A 114 -4.03 14.60 -3.74
C VAL A 114 -4.95 13.54 -3.14
N HIS A 115 -5.04 12.39 -3.80
CA HIS A 115 -5.67 11.18 -3.26
C HIS A 115 -4.58 10.21 -2.80
N LEU A 116 -4.51 9.95 -1.51
CA LEU A 116 -3.66 8.91 -0.93
C LEU A 116 -4.54 7.71 -0.58
N ILE A 117 -4.45 6.65 -1.37
CA ILE A 117 -5.25 5.44 -1.16
C ILE A 117 -4.38 4.34 -0.57
N ALA A 118 -4.94 3.54 0.33
CA ALA A 118 -4.28 2.39 0.93
C ALA A 118 -5.15 1.14 0.75
N LEU A 119 -4.67 0.12 0.04
CA LEU A 119 -5.44 -1.11 -0.16
C LEU A 119 -4.63 -2.35 0.25
N GLY A 120 -5.27 -3.28 0.97
CA GLY A 120 -4.71 -4.60 1.26
C GLY A 120 -3.61 -4.64 2.34
N ILE A 121 -3.57 -3.65 3.23
CA ILE A 121 -2.62 -3.57 4.36
C ILE A 121 -2.96 -4.57 5.49
N GLY A 122 -4.16 -5.14 5.46
CA GLY A 122 -4.68 -6.07 6.46
C GLY A 122 -5.18 -5.38 7.73
N PRO A 123 -5.47 -6.17 8.77
CA PRO A 123 -5.77 -5.63 10.08
C PRO A 123 -4.51 -4.95 10.64
N PHE A 124 -4.68 -3.89 11.41
CA PHE A 124 -3.55 -3.06 11.84
C PHE A 124 -3.45 -2.88 13.36
N SER A 125 -4.13 -3.73 14.14
CA SER A 125 -3.73 -3.88 15.54
C SER A 125 -2.42 -4.68 15.63
N ARG A 126 -1.56 -4.34 16.59
CA ARG A 126 -0.29 -5.07 16.82
C ARG A 126 -0.49 -6.55 17.16
N GLN A 127 -1.67 -6.89 17.68
CA GLN A 127 -2.02 -8.26 18.11
C GLN A 127 -2.45 -9.11 16.90
N GLU A 128 -3.16 -8.52 15.95
CA GLU A 128 -3.60 -9.19 14.72
C GLU A 128 -2.45 -9.29 13.72
N SER A 129 -1.76 -8.18 13.45
CA SER A 129 -0.72 -8.11 12.42
C SER A 129 0.29 -6.99 12.70
N ARG A 130 1.55 -7.37 12.94
CA ARG A 130 2.64 -6.39 13.10
C ARG A 130 2.99 -5.71 11.79
N SER A 131 2.96 -6.46 10.68
CA SER A 131 3.18 -5.93 9.34
C SER A 131 2.11 -4.91 8.99
N GLY A 132 0.83 -5.23 9.23
CA GLY A 132 -0.30 -4.33 9.00
C GLY A 132 -0.25 -3.10 9.91
N PHE A 133 0.12 -3.26 11.18
CA PHE A 133 0.37 -2.13 12.08
C PHE A 133 1.49 -1.19 11.55
N LEU A 134 2.60 -1.76 11.09
CA LEU A 134 3.72 -1.00 10.52
C LEU A 134 3.34 -0.29 9.23
N GLN A 135 2.62 -0.97 8.35
CA GLN A 135 2.13 -0.44 7.08
C GLN A 135 1.11 0.68 7.32
N MET A 136 0.16 0.53 8.25
CA MET A 136 -0.76 1.60 8.63
C MET A 136 -0.03 2.79 9.27
N ALA A 137 0.96 2.54 10.14
CA ALA A 137 1.80 3.61 10.67
C ALA A 137 2.59 4.32 9.54
N PHE A 138 2.98 3.59 8.50
CA PHE A 138 3.64 4.16 7.34
C PHE A 138 2.69 4.96 6.44
N LEU A 139 1.45 4.53 6.28
CA LEU A 139 0.40 5.34 5.61
C LEU A 139 0.28 6.72 6.26
N LEU A 140 0.32 6.78 7.61
CA LEU A 140 0.32 8.07 8.32
C LEU A 140 1.58 8.90 8.06
N ALA A 141 2.73 8.24 7.82
CA ALA A 141 3.96 8.94 7.45
C ALA A 141 3.85 9.52 6.02
N LEU A 142 3.32 8.75 5.08
CA LEU A 142 3.01 9.22 3.72
C LEU A 142 2.02 10.39 3.75
N LYS A 143 0.93 10.26 4.52
CA LYS A 143 -0.07 11.32 4.69
C LYS A 143 0.56 12.62 5.16
N LYS A 144 1.37 12.58 6.23
CA LYS A 144 2.09 13.75 6.76
C LYS A 144 3.06 14.35 5.73
N GLU A 145 3.70 13.52 4.93
CA GLU A 145 4.60 13.98 3.88
C GLU A 145 3.82 14.76 2.80
N CYS A 146 2.68 14.23 2.36
CA CYS A 146 1.77 14.93 1.44
C CYS A 146 1.26 16.25 2.04
N GLU A 147 0.78 16.23 3.30
CA GLU A 147 0.33 17.43 4.02
C GLU A 147 1.43 18.50 4.08
N SER A 148 2.67 18.09 4.35
CA SER A 148 3.81 19.01 4.43
C SER A 148 4.10 19.70 3.09
N VAL A 149 4.05 18.96 1.98
CA VAL A 149 4.30 19.53 0.65
C VAL A 149 3.17 20.49 0.27
N ILE A 150 1.91 20.09 0.46
CA ILE A 150 0.73 20.92 0.20
C ILE A 150 0.76 22.22 1.02
N GLN A 151 1.11 22.14 2.31
CA GLN A 151 1.22 23.32 3.18
C GLN A 151 2.38 24.25 2.82
N THR A 152 3.47 23.71 2.28
CA THR A 152 4.60 24.53 1.83
C THR A 152 4.21 25.33 0.59
N GLN A 153 3.43 24.72 -0.31
CA GLN A 153 2.89 25.38 -1.50
C GLN A 153 1.95 26.54 -1.14
N SER A 154 0.99 26.32 -0.23
CA SER A 154 0.04 27.38 0.16
C SER A 154 0.69 28.57 0.88
N LYS A 155 1.84 28.36 1.53
CA LYS A 155 2.63 29.44 2.12
C LYS A 155 3.45 30.22 1.08
N SER A 156 3.90 29.55 0.02
CA SER A 156 4.64 30.19 -1.07
C SER A 156 3.75 31.06 -1.97
N SER A 157 2.44 30.79 -2.03
CA SER A 157 1.47 31.57 -2.81
C SER A 157 0.85 32.74 -2.03
N ALA A 158 1.10 32.86 -0.72
CA ALA A 158 0.61 33.99 0.06
C ALA A 158 1.47 35.24 -0.25
N PRO A 159 0.89 36.35 -0.72
CA PRO A 159 1.65 37.58 -0.93
C PRO A 159 2.20 38.05 0.42
N ALA A 160 3.51 38.31 0.47
CA ALA A 160 4.13 38.96 1.61
C ALA A 160 3.37 40.28 1.85
N ALA A 161 2.65 40.37 2.97
CA ALA A 161 1.89 41.54 3.33
C ALA A 161 2.84 42.72 3.54
N MET A 162 3.11 43.48 2.48
CA MET A 162 3.56 44.85 2.61
C MET A 162 2.38 45.64 3.17
N GLY A 163 2.47 45.96 4.46
CA GLY A 163 1.54 46.86 5.12
C GLY A 163 1.54 48.20 4.39
N THR A 164 0.51 48.43 3.59
CA THR A 164 0.11 49.77 3.19
C THR A 164 -1.38 49.89 3.44
N GLN A 165 -1.68 50.49 4.58
CA GLN A 165 -3.02 50.82 5.01
C GLN A 165 -3.54 51.92 4.08
N VAL A 166 -4.48 51.60 3.20
CA VAL A 166 -5.23 52.61 2.44
C VAL A 166 -6.72 52.34 2.66
N ASN A 167 -7.34 53.22 3.47
CA ASN A 167 -8.78 53.29 3.67
C ASN A 167 -9.46 53.74 2.37
N ILE A 168 -10.30 52.89 1.75
CA ILE A 168 -11.33 53.35 0.80
C ILE A 168 -12.62 52.53 1.01
N PHE A 169 -13.74 53.27 1.07
CA PHE A 169 -15.13 52.87 1.34
C PHE A 169 -15.77 51.94 0.29
N PRO A 170 -16.93 51.30 0.60
CA PRO A 170 -17.49 50.23 -0.23
C PRO A 170 -18.33 50.79 -1.38
N VAL A 171 -18.08 50.33 -2.61
CA VAL A 171 -19.02 50.46 -3.73
C VAL A 171 -19.19 49.08 -4.36
N ALA A 172 -20.45 48.66 -4.45
CA ALA A 172 -20.88 47.41 -5.05
C ALA A 172 -20.64 47.41 -6.57
N GLY A 173 -20.10 46.31 -7.08
CA GLY A 173 -19.94 46.05 -8.51
C GLY A 173 -19.16 44.76 -8.72
N ALA A 174 -19.79 43.80 -9.39
CA ALA A 174 -19.30 42.44 -9.58
C ALA A 174 -17.87 42.35 -10.13
N THR A 175 -17.05 41.50 -9.52
CA THR A 175 -16.02 40.73 -10.25
C THR A 175 -15.72 39.45 -9.48
N CYS A 176 -15.76 38.33 -10.20
CA CYS A 176 -15.38 37.02 -9.70
C CYS A 176 -13.95 37.05 -9.15
N LEU A 177 -13.79 36.64 -7.90
CA LEU A 177 -12.50 36.19 -7.39
C LEU A 177 -12.64 34.70 -7.14
N TYR A 178 -11.94 33.91 -7.95
CA TYR A 178 -11.60 32.54 -7.63
C TYR A 178 -11.11 32.51 -6.18
N CYS A 179 -11.88 31.90 -5.28
CA CYS A 179 -11.31 31.46 -4.01
C CYS A 179 -10.35 30.32 -4.35
N GLU A 180 -9.06 30.65 -4.51
CA GLU A 180 -7.96 29.69 -4.56
C GLU A 180 -8.00 28.85 -3.27
N GLY A 181 -8.68 27.70 -3.36
CA GLY A 181 -8.63 26.69 -2.32
C GLY A 181 -7.27 26.02 -2.35
N SER A 182 -6.60 25.96 -1.19
CA SER A 182 -5.40 25.13 -1.03
C SER A 182 -5.67 23.69 -1.49
N PRO A 183 -4.70 22.99 -2.11
CA PRO A 183 -4.90 21.63 -2.58
C PRO A 183 -5.44 20.73 -1.46
N ALA A 184 -6.51 19.98 -1.73
CA ALA A 184 -7.11 19.10 -0.72
C ALA A 184 -6.40 17.73 -0.70
N LEU A 185 -6.04 17.22 0.49
CA LEU A 185 -5.58 15.84 0.67
C LEU A 185 -6.74 14.96 1.14
N HIS A 186 -7.09 13.96 0.33
CA HIS A 186 -8.02 12.90 0.72
C HIS A 186 -7.23 11.62 0.96
N THR A 187 -7.42 11.00 2.12
CA THR A 187 -6.80 9.72 2.44
C THR A 187 -7.87 8.66 2.64
N SER A 188 -7.80 7.57 1.87
CA SER A 188 -8.73 6.45 2.01
C SER A 188 -8.01 5.13 2.28
N PHE A 189 -8.71 4.22 2.94
CA PHE A 189 -8.22 2.90 3.30
C PHE A 189 -9.29 1.85 2.99
N PHE A 190 -8.88 0.77 2.34
CA PHE A 190 -9.71 -0.41 2.12
C PHE A 190 -8.96 -1.68 2.54
N ASP A 191 -9.64 -2.51 3.33
CA ASP A 191 -9.22 -3.88 3.55
C ASP A 191 -10.43 -4.77 3.88
N PRO A 192 -10.61 -5.93 3.22
CA PRO A 192 -11.76 -6.80 3.44
C PRO A 192 -11.81 -7.42 4.85
N VAL A 193 -10.67 -7.52 5.54
CA VAL A 193 -10.62 -8.09 6.90
C VAL A 193 -10.67 -7.01 8.01
N ALA A 194 -10.81 -5.73 7.64
CA ALA A 194 -10.94 -4.64 8.60
C ALA A 194 -12.34 -4.58 9.24
N GLY A 195 -12.41 -4.86 10.55
CA GLY A 195 -13.62 -4.71 11.36
C GLY A 195 -13.84 -3.32 11.99
N GLU A 196 -14.80 -3.25 12.92
CA GLU A 196 -15.26 -2.01 13.59
C GLU A 196 -14.13 -1.23 14.30
N LEU A 197 -13.23 -1.92 15.00
CA LEU A 197 -12.06 -1.31 15.64
C LEU A 197 -11.24 -0.48 14.64
N HIS A 198 -11.03 -1.01 13.44
CA HIS A 198 -10.25 -0.37 12.38
C HIS A 198 -10.97 0.87 11.86
N ALA A 199 -12.28 0.78 11.63
CA ALA A 199 -13.10 1.91 11.20
C ALA A 199 -13.03 3.09 12.19
N CYS A 200 -13.19 2.82 13.50
CA CYS A 200 -13.08 3.86 14.52
C CYS A 200 -11.66 4.44 14.63
N CYS A 201 -10.62 3.63 14.40
CA CYS A 201 -9.25 4.14 14.36
C CYS A 201 -9.01 5.04 13.15
N CYS A 202 -9.47 4.63 11.96
CA CYS A 202 -9.37 5.41 10.72
C CYS A 202 -10.04 6.78 10.87
N GLU A 203 -11.23 6.83 11.46
CA GLU A 203 -11.93 8.09 11.77
C GLU A 203 -11.06 9.03 12.62
N LYS A 204 -10.49 8.55 13.74
CA LYS A 204 -9.59 9.35 14.59
C LYS A 204 -8.26 9.73 13.92
N LEU A 205 -7.89 9.07 12.84
CA LEU A 205 -6.69 9.34 12.05
C LEU A 205 -6.97 10.28 10.86
N GLY A 206 -8.24 10.61 10.61
CA GLY A 206 -8.66 11.36 9.42
C GLY A 206 -8.41 10.56 8.14
N VAL A 207 -8.70 9.25 8.19
CA VAL A 207 -8.63 8.32 7.05
C VAL A 207 -10.03 7.79 6.79
N ILE A 208 -10.49 7.90 5.55
CA ILE A 208 -11.82 7.47 5.14
C ILE A 208 -11.78 5.96 4.86
N MET A 209 -12.67 5.20 5.49
CA MET A 209 -12.87 3.80 5.11
C MET A 209 -13.59 3.75 3.77
N GLU A 210 -12.92 3.23 2.74
CA GLU A 210 -13.51 3.04 1.41
C GLU A 210 -14.63 2.01 1.48
N LYS A 211 -15.77 2.32 0.85
CA LYS A 211 -16.95 1.45 0.82
C LYS A 211 -17.37 1.06 -0.60
N GLU A 212 -16.99 1.85 -1.59
CA GLU A 212 -17.49 1.79 -2.96
C GLU A 212 -16.47 1.11 -3.89
N ASN A 213 -15.24 1.60 -3.93
CA ASN A 213 -14.21 1.09 -4.84
C ASN A 213 -13.35 -0.04 -4.22
N ARG A 214 -14.02 -1.14 -3.89
CA ARG A 214 -13.39 -2.33 -3.25
C ARG A 214 -12.50 -3.15 -4.19
N TYR A 215 -12.56 -2.85 -5.49
CA TYR A 215 -11.82 -3.57 -6.52
C TYR A 215 -10.59 -2.80 -7.02
N GLY A 216 -10.29 -1.61 -6.51
CA GLY A 216 -9.00 -0.96 -6.73
C GLY A 216 -8.84 -0.20 -8.05
N ALA A 217 -9.92 0.09 -8.78
CA ALA A 217 -9.87 0.86 -10.02
C ALA A 217 -9.94 2.36 -9.75
N TYR A 218 -8.94 2.91 -9.07
CA TYR A 218 -8.90 4.34 -8.73
C TYR A 218 -8.32 5.16 -9.87
N THR A 219 -8.97 6.25 -10.24
CA THR A 219 -8.52 7.19 -11.27
C THR A 219 -8.44 8.62 -10.72
N PRO A 220 -7.43 9.42 -11.08
CA PRO A 220 -7.47 10.86 -10.83
C PRO A 220 -8.55 11.47 -11.74
N ASN A 221 -9.61 12.02 -11.15
CA ASN A 221 -10.76 12.53 -11.89
C ASN A 221 -10.55 13.95 -12.46
N ASP A 222 -9.45 14.63 -12.11
CA ASP A 222 -9.11 15.98 -12.56
C ASP A 222 -7.70 16.02 -13.17
N LEU A 223 -7.47 16.90 -14.16
CA LEU A 223 -6.17 17.08 -14.84
C LEU A 223 -5.02 17.43 -13.88
N ASN A 224 -5.37 18.04 -12.75
CA ASN A 224 -4.48 18.50 -11.71
C ASN A 224 -4.59 17.68 -10.41
N ALA A 225 -5.32 16.57 -10.43
CA ALA A 225 -5.35 15.64 -9.31
C ALA A 225 -4.20 14.64 -9.43
N LEU A 226 -3.56 14.34 -8.29
CA LEU A 226 -2.58 13.27 -8.16
C LEU A 226 -3.12 12.13 -7.32
N LEU A 227 -2.74 10.91 -7.69
CA LEU A 227 -3.07 9.69 -6.97
C LEU A 227 -1.78 9.02 -6.47
N ILE A 228 -1.68 8.81 -5.16
CA ILE A 228 -0.65 8.00 -4.54
C ILE A 228 -1.31 6.73 -4.03
N ALA A 229 -0.97 5.59 -4.62
CA ALA A 229 -1.50 4.29 -4.25
C ALA A 229 -0.51 3.52 -3.38
N TYR A 230 -0.84 3.35 -2.09
CA TYR A 230 -0.06 2.58 -1.14
C TYR A 230 -0.63 1.15 -1.01
N LEU A 231 0.08 0.19 -1.60
CA LEU A 231 -0.40 -1.17 -1.86
C LEU A 231 0.66 -2.23 -1.48
N PRO A 232 1.24 -2.20 -0.26
CA PRO A 232 2.26 -3.16 0.13
C PRO A 232 1.63 -4.53 0.37
N HIS A 233 2.18 -5.58 -0.23
CA HIS A 233 1.62 -6.94 -0.16
C HIS A 233 0.16 -7.04 -0.59
N CYS A 234 -0.32 -6.18 -1.50
CA CYS A 234 -1.72 -6.24 -1.92
C CYS A 234 -1.97 -7.47 -2.81
N PRO A 235 -3.22 -7.96 -2.91
CA PRO A 235 -3.60 -8.86 -4.00
C PRO A 235 -3.25 -8.27 -5.37
N TRP A 236 -2.68 -9.07 -6.27
CA TRP A 236 -2.27 -8.59 -7.60
C TRP A 236 -3.44 -8.07 -8.43
N ALA A 237 -4.67 -8.54 -8.16
CA ALA A 237 -5.86 -8.05 -8.85
C ALA A 237 -6.14 -6.58 -8.57
N LEU A 238 -5.92 -6.09 -7.34
CA LEU A 238 -6.07 -4.67 -7.00
C LEU A 238 -5.03 -3.82 -7.74
N LEU A 239 -3.77 -4.26 -7.76
CA LEU A 239 -2.70 -3.57 -8.47
C LEU A 239 -2.93 -3.58 -10.00
N ARG A 240 -3.40 -4.71 -10.54
CA ARG A 240 -3.76 -4.85 -11.97
C ARG A 240 -4.90 -3.91 -12.32
N ASN A 241 -5.97 -3.88 -11.54
CA ASN A 241 -7.11 -3.00 -11.76
C ASN A 241 -6.72 -1.53 -11.72
N LEU A 242 -5.85 -1.14 -10.78
CA LEU A 242 -5.30 0.21 -10.72
C LEU A 242 -4.55 0.58 -12.01
N PHE A 243 -3.66 -0.27 -12.51
CA PHE A 243 -2.97 0.04 -13.76
C PHE A 243 -3.94 0.07 -14.95
N VAL A 244 -4.81 -0.93 -15.10
CA VAL A 244 -5.77 -0.99 -16.21
C VAL A 244 -6.67 0.24 -16.25
N SER A 245 -7.22 0.69 -15.11
CA SER A 245 -8.13 1.83 -15.06
C SER A 245 -7.50 3.14 -15.51
N ASN A 246 -6.18 3.25 -15.43
CA ASN A 246 -5.44 4.47 -15.77
C ASN A 246 -4.70 4.40 -17.11
N LEU A 247 -4.87 3.28 -17.83
CA LEU A 247 -4.38 3.07 -19.19
C LEU A 247 -5.47 3.20 -20.25
N LEU A 248 -6.74 3.12 -19.85
CA LEU A 248 -7.86 3.31 -20.75
C LEU A 248 -7.97 4.81 -21.10
N PRO A 249 -8.01 5.18 -22.39
CA PRO A 249 -8.92 6.24 -22.77
C PRO A 249 -10.32 5.64 -22.64
N CYS A 250 -11.11 6.04 -21.64
CA CYS A 250 -12.54 5.76 -21.67
C CYS A 250 -13.09 6.37 -22.96
N ARG A 251 -13.40 5.54 -23.96
CA ARG A 251 -13.88 5.96 -25.29
C ARG A 251 -15.15 6.81 -25.22
N GLU A 252 -15.88 6.78 -24.10
CA GLU A 252 -17.09 7.56 -23.86
C GLU A 252 -16.83 8.96 -23.25
N PHE A 253 -15.61 9.23 -22.76
CA PHE A 253 -15.19 10.52 -22.20
C PHE A 253 -13.93 11.10 -22.88
N ALA A 254 -13.49 10.50 -23.97
CA ALA A 254 -12.34 10.95 -24.75
C ALA A 254 -12.69 12.22 -25.55
N GLY A 255 -12.89 13.32 -24.83
CA GLY A 255 -12.56 14.64 -25.37
C GLY A 255 -11.09 14.61 -25.81
N ALA A 256 -10.83 15.17 -26.99
CA ALA A 256 -9.49 15.27 -27.57
C ALA A 256 -8.50 15.79 -26.52
N GLY A 257 -7.48 14.99 -26.17
CA GLY A 257 -6.43 15.38 -25.22
C GLY A 257 -6.21 14.48 -23.99
N HIS A 258 -6.94 13.37 -23.83
CA HIS A 258 -6.69 12.41 -22.75
C HIS A 258 -5.41 11.57 -23.02
N VAL A 259 -4.27 12.15 -22.66
CA VAL A 259 -2.96 11.49 -22.57
C VAL A 259 -2.87 10.82 -21.18
N GLY A 260 -2.44 9.56 -21.14
CA GLY A 260 -2.60 8.61 -20.01
C GLY A 260 -2.53 9.18 -18.59
N GLN A 261 -3.49 8.75 -17.75
CA GLN A 261 -3.58 9.15 -16.33
C GLN A 261 -2.41 8.61 -15.50
N LEU A 262 -1.62 7.66 -16.02
CA LEU A 262 -0.42 7.16 -15.34
C LEU A 262 0.59 8.25 -14.97
N ARG A 263 0.66 9.37 -15.72
CA ARG A 263 1.49 10.53 -15.34
C ARG A 263 1.11 11.11 -13.99
N SER A 264 -0.15 10.96 -13.58
CA SER A 264 -0.71 11.50 -12.35
C SER A 264 -0.76 10.46 -11.22
N ILE A 265 -0.02 9.34 -11.36
CA ILE A 265 -0.06 8.24 -10.39
C ILE A 265 1.34 7.87 -9.93
N LEU A 266 1.46 7.68 -8.61
CA LEU A 266 2.61 7.08 -7.96
C LEU A 266 2.14 5.85 -7.18
N VAL A 267 2.78 4.71 -7.38
CA VAL A 267 2.46 3.47 -6.67
C VAL A 267 3.58 3.14 -5.70
N VAL A 268 3.25 2.94 -4.43
CA VAL A 268 4.14 2.36 -3.41
C VAL A 268 3.57 0.99 -3.06
N GLY A 269 3.98 -0.05 -3.76
CA GLY A 269 3.33 -1.37 -3.67
C GLY A 269 4.20 -2.51 -4.16
N ASN A 270 3.60 -3.67 -4.44
CA ASN A 270 4.33 -4.86 -4.89
C ASN A 270 5.26 -4.56 -6.07
N ASP A 271 6.54 -4.90 -5.95
CA ASP A 271 7.52 -4.76 -7.03
C ASP A 271 7.15 -5.70 -8.17
N LEU A 272 6.75 -5.15 -9.32
CA LEU A 272 6.37 -5.93 -10.50
C LEU A 272 7.50 -6.87 -10.96
N ARG A 273 8.76 -6.49 -10.73
CA ARG A 273 9.94 -7.31 -11.07
C ARG A 273 10.16 -8.46 -10.09
N GLY A 274 9.54 -8.37 -8.91
CA GLY A 274 9.87 -9.14 -7.73
C GLY A 274 9.28 -10.54 -7.68
N ARG A 275 8.22 -10.84 -8.46
CA ARG A 275 7.58 -12.16 -8.67
C ARG A 275 6.23 -11.97 -9.37
N ALA A 276 6.18 -11.95 -10.69
CA ALA A 276 4.90 -12.18 -11.36
C ALA A 276 4.65 -13.69 -11.50
N ARG A 277 3.41 -14.11 -11.26
CA ARG A 277 2.91 -15.35 -11.88
C ARG A 277 3.04 -15.15 -13.40
N ARG A 278 3.60 -16.14 -14.09
CA ARG A 278 3.82 -16.16 -15.55
C ARG A 278 2.53 -16.12 -16.39
N ASP A 279 1.38 -15.91 -15.75
CA ASP A 279 0.05 -15.98 -16.38
C ASP A 279 -0.57 -14.58 -16.60
N ASN A 280 0.15 -13.49 -16.30
CA ASN A 280 -0.37 -12.12 -16.34
C ASN A 280 0.45 -11.23 -17.30
N ASP A 281 0.41 -11.56 -18.59
CA ASP A 281 1.18 -10.90 -19.68
C ASP A 281 1.11 -9.37 -19.66
N PHE A 282 -0.03 -8.81 -19.26
CA PHE A 282 -0.24 -7.37 -19.17
C PHE A 282 0.70 -6.67 -18.16
N MET A 283 0.83 -7.22 -16.95
CA MET A 283 1.64 -6.58 -15.90
C MET A 283 3.14 -6.63 -16.23
N GLU A 284 3.59 -7.73 -16.83
CA GLU A 284 4.96 -7.88 -17.35
C GLU A 284 5.24 -6.89 -18.48
N ALA A 285 4.29 -6.71 -19.40
CA ALA A 285 4.41 -5.75 -20.50
C ALA A 285 4.48 -4.28 -20.03
N LEU A 286 4.05 -3.95 -18.80
CA LEU A 286 4.19 -2.61 -18.23
C LEU A 286 5.58 -2.33 -17.66
N ILE A 287 6.32 -3.35 -17.21
CA ILE A 287 7.62 -3.19 -16.54
C ILE A 287 8.59 -2.29 -17.32
N PRO A 288 8.77 -2.43 -18.64
CA PRO A 288 9.70 -1.60 -19.39
C PRO A 288 9.36 -0.10 -19.36
N PHE A 289 8.09 0.25 -19.12
CA PHE A 289 7.56 1.62 -19.18
C PHE A 289 7.42 2.27 -17.79
N LEU A 290 7.82 1.56 -16.73
CA LEU A 290 7.78 2.08 -15.37
C LEU A 290 9.20 2.37 -14.86
N HIS A 291 9.35 3.49 -14.17
CA HIS A 291 10.51 3.78 -13.34
C HIS A 291 10.33 3.13 -11.97
N PHE A 292 11.38 2.49 -11.44
CA PHE A 292 11.35 1.76 -10.17
C PHE A 292 12.39 2.31 -9.19
N VAL A 293 11.94 2.79 -8.03
CA VAL A 293 12.80 2.94 -6.85
C VAL A 293 12.62 1.71 -5.98
N LYS A 294 13.69 0.91 -5.87
CA LYS A 294 13.67 -0.30 -5.04
C LYS A 294 13.73 0.09 -3.56
N VAL A 295 12.77 -0.37 -2.77
CA VAL A 295 12.77 -0.15 -1.33
C VAL A 295 13.76 -1.11 -0.68
N ARG A 296 14.87 -0.59 -0.14
CA ARG A 296 15.90 -1.38 0.53
C ARG A 296 15.68 -1.36 2.03
N ALA A 297 14.62 -2.05 2.47
CA ALA A 297 14.44 -2.42 3.87
C ALA A 297 15.49 -3.49 4.24
N GLU A 298 16.76 -3.08 4.31
CA GLU A 298 17.96 -3.82 4.69
C GLU A 298 17.97 -5.35 4.44
N GLN A 299 18.54 -5.77 3.30
CA GLN A 299 19.18 -7.08 3.18
C GLN A 299 20.70 -6.89 3.20
N LYS A 300 21.31 -6.80 4.38
CA LYS A 300 22.68 -7.30 4.55
C LYS A 300 22.60 -8.77 4.98
N ARG A 301 22.34 -9.67 4.03
CA ARG A 301 22.81 -11.06 4.18
C ARG A 301 24.32 -11.05 3.90
N GLY A 302 25.10 -10.73 4.92
CA GLY A 302 26.51 -11.09 4.95
C GLY A 302 26.62 -12.58 5.29
N ASN A 303 27.45 -13.31 4.55
CA ASN A 303 27.83 -14.69 4.82
C ASN A 303 28.31 -14.88 6.29
N PRO A 304 28.12 -16.06 6.90
CA PRO A 304 28.70 -16.39 8.19
C PRO A 304 30.13 -16.89 7.97
N ARG A 305 31.08 -15.98 7.73
CA ARG A 305 32.53 -16.21 7.86
C ARG A 305 33.27 -14.92 7.51
N GLY A 306 33.91 -14.35 8.51
CA GLY A 306 34.65 -13.10 8.39
C GLY A 306 34.69 -12.44 9.75
N VAL A 307 35.58 -12.93 10.60
CA VAL A 307 36.09 -12.16 11.74
C VAL A 307 36.72 -10.92 11.13
N ASP A 308 36.02 -9.81 11.15
CA ASP A 308 36.64 -8.51 11.32
C ASP A 308 35.64 -7.49 11.85
N LYS A 309 36.09 -6.83 12.91
CA LYS A 309 35.37 -5.86 13.72
C LYS A 309 34.85 -4.73 12.82
N VAL A 310 33.53 -4.66 12.64
CA VAL A 310 32.86 -3.45 12.20
C VAL A 310 31.84 -3.10 13.26
N GLU A 311 32.29 -2.22 14.14
CA GLU A 311 31.56 -1.28 14.98
C GLU A 311 30.09 -1.63 15.25
N ASP A 312 29.83 -2.02 16.49
CA ASP A 312 28.57 -1.79 17.19
C ASP A 312 28.13 -0.34 16.96
N VAL A 313 27.29 -0.14 15.94
CA VAL A 313 26.40 1.02 15.90
C VAL A 313 25.34 0.73 16.93
N ASP A 314 25.65 1.16 18.14
CA ASP A 314 24.81 1.16 19.32
C ASP A 314 23.43 1.69 18.92
N GLY A 315 22.51 0.75 18.77
CA GLY A 315 21.18 0.99 18.24
C GLY A 315 20.36 1.72 19.28
N SER A 316 20.34 3.05 19.22
CA SER A 316 19.25 3.82 19.82
C SER A 316 17.97 3.42 19.09
N ILE A 317 17.30 2.37 19.58
CA ILE A 317 15.95 2.01 19.13
C ILE A 317 15.14 3.28 19.29
N LEU A 318 14.76 3.91 18.16
CA LEU A 318 13.87 5.07 18.17
C LEU A 318 12.70 4.70 19.07
N SER A 319 12.47 5.46 20.15
CA SER A 319 11.59 5.08 21.26
C SER A 319 10.17 4.68 20.81
N GLY A 320 9.75 5.12 19.63
CA GLY A 320 8.50 4.75 18.96
C GLY A 320 8.44 3.35 18.34
N LEU A 321 9.57 2.67 18.12
CA LEU A 321 9.64 1.30 17.58
C LEU A 321 9.79 0.23 18.67
N ARG A 322 9.53 0.56 19.94
CA ARG A 322 9.62 -0.39 21.05
C ARG A 322 8.79 -1.65 20.75
N GLY A 323 9.43 -2.82 20.77
CA GLY A 323 8.81 -4.12 20.50
C GLY A 323 8.70 -4.50 19.03
N ILE A 324 9.20 -3.65 18.11
CA ILE A 324 9.29 -3.92 16.66
C ILE A 324 10.74 -4.29 16.33
N SER A 325 10.92 -5.47 15.75
CA SER A 325 12.23 -5.97 15.33
C SER A 325 12.58 -5.52 13.91
N ARG A 326 13.87 -5.57 13.55
CA ARG A 326 14.31 -5.39 12.14
C ARG A 326 13.61 -6.36 11.20
N ASN A 327 13.36 -7.60 11.64
CA ASN A 327 12.63 -8.58 10.85
C ASN A 327 11.16 -8.18 10.64
N ASP A 328 10.49 -7.58 11.62
CA ASP A 328 9.12 -7.08 11.46
C ASP A 328 9.09 -5.98 10.38
N ILE A 329 10.08 -5.08 10.36
CA ILE A 329 10.23 -4.04 9.34
C ILE A 329 10.50 -4.67 7.96
N ALA A 330 11.46 -5.59 7.87
CA ALA A 330 11.78 -6.27 6.62
C ALA A 330 10.56 -7.02 6.07
N CYS A 331 9.76 -7.69 6.92
CA CYS A 331 8.52 -8.34 6.50
C CYS A 331 7.47 -7.35 6.02
N ALA A 332 7.28 -6.22 6.71
CA ALA A 332 6.27 -5.22 6.37
C ALA A 332 6.51 -4.54 5.01
N PHE A 333 7.78 -4.38 4.62
CA PHE A 333 8.18 -3.67 3.39
C PHE A 333 8.92 -4.56 2.38
N SER A 334 8.91 -5.89 2.55
CA SER A 334 9.52 -6.78 1.56
C SER A 334 8.80 -6.63 0.23
N ASP A 335 9.48 -6.95 -0.86
CA ASP A 335 8.86 -7.03 -2.19
C ASP A 335 8.11 -5.75 -2.59
N THR A 336 8.45 -4.60 -1.99
CA THR A 336 7.80 -3.30 -2.22
C THR A 336 8.71 -2.43 -3.07
N ALA A 337 8.14 -1.71 -4.04
CA ALA A 337 8.81 -0.71 -4.85
C ALA A 337 7.96 0.56 -4.94
N VAL A 338 8.63 1.68 -5.19
CA VAL A 338 7.96 2.88 -5.70
C VAL A 338 8.01 2.84 -7.22
N MET A 339 6.85 2.93 -7.86
CA MET A 339 6.66 2.78 -9.30
C MET A 339 5.90 3.98 -9.85
N GLN A 340 6.38 4.51 -10.97
CA GLN A 340 5.79 5.63 -11.70
C GLN A 340 5.99 5.42 -13.19
N LEU A 341 5.18 6.05 -14.04
CA LEU A 341 5.46 6.11 -15.48
C LEU A 341 6.89 6.64 -15.74
N ASN A 342 7.63 5.93 -16.60
CA ASN A 342 8.90 6.43 -17.12
C ASN A 342 8.62 7.43 -18.24
N MET A 343 8.78 8.72 -17.94
CA MET A 343 8.54 9.82 -18.87
C MET A 343 9.44 9.75 -20.12
N GLU A 344 10.65 9.17 -20.01
CA GLU A 344 11.59 9.04 -21.13
C GLU A 344 11.09 8.02 -22.19
N ARG A 345 10.30 7.04 -21.75
CA ARG A 345 9.79 5.95 -22.61
C ARG A 345 8.31 6.10 -22.93
N GLU A 346 7.76 7.26 -22.67
CA GLU A 346 6.33 7.47 -22.79
C GLU A 346 5.85 7.43 -24.25
N ALA A 347 6.63 7.97 -25.19
CA ALA A 347 6.30 7.87 -26.62
C ALA A 347 6.24 6.41 -27.07
N GLU A 348 7.26 5.62 -26.72
CA GLU A 348 7.28 4.17 -26.97
C GLU A 348 6.09 3.47 -26.32
N PHE A 349 5.70 3.91 -25.12
CA PHE A 349 4.56 3.36 -24.42
C PHE A 349 3.25 3.61 -25.16
N PHE A 350 3.03 4.83 -25.66
CA PHE A 350 1.84 5.16 -26.45
C PHE A 350 1.76 4.39 -27.76
N GLU A 351 2.90 4.11 -28.40
CA GLU A 351 2.93 3.27 -29.60
C GLU A 351 2.63 1.78 -29.29
N ALA A 352 3.07 1.30 -28.12
CA ALA A 352 2.83 -0.07 -27.69
C ALA A 352 1.41 -0.30 -27.15
N LEU A 353 0.77 0.74 -26.58
CA LEU A 353 -0.52 0.64 -25.88
C LEU A 353 -1.65 0.01 -26.73
N PRO A 354 -1.83 0.32 -28.03
CA PRO A 354 -2.85 -0.33 -28.86
C PRO A 354 -2.64 -1.84 -29.06
N ARG A 355 -1.40 -2.31 -28.88
CA ARG A 355 -1.02 -3.73 -29.00
C ARG A 355 -1.17 -4.47 -27.67
N LEU A 356 -1.27 -3.73 -26.57
CA LEU A 356 -1.45 -4.26 -25.23
C LEU A 356 -2.88 -4.78 -25.07
N ARG A 357 -3.06 -6.09 -24.86
CA ARG A 357 -4.36 -6.65 -24.53
C ARG A 357 -4.71 -6.27 -23.09
N LEU A 358 -5.51 -5.22 -22.92
CA LEU A 358 -5.99 -4.79 -21.61
C LEU A 358 -6.93 -5.84 -21.03
N PRO A 359 -6.60 -6.45 -19.87
CA PRO A 359 -7.49 -7.40 -19.23
C PRO A 359 -8.71 -6.68 -18.63
N PRO A 360 -9.87 -7.35 -18.52
CA PRO A 360 -11.03 -6.77 -17.84
C PRO A 360 -10.73 -6.49 -16.37
N LEU A 361 -11.45 -5.53 -15.79
CA LEU A 361 -11.40 -5.28 -14.35
C LEU A 361 -12.03 -6.47 -13.61
N VAL A 362 -11.32 -7.00 -12.62
CA VAL A 362 -11.87 -8.02 -11.71
C VAL A 362 -12.65 -7.26 -10.64
N ARG A 363 -13.95 -7.49 -10.50
CA ARG A 363 -14.82 -6.73 -9.58
C ARG A 363 -15.23 -7.52 -8.34
N ASP A 364 -15.13 -8.83 -8.41
CA ASP A 364 -15.53 -9.80 -7.39
C ASP A 364 -14.65 -11.06 -7.44
N GLY A 365 -14.87 -11.96 -6.48
CA GLY A 365 -14.21 -13.26 -6.40
C GLY A 365 -13.01 -13.33 -5.44
N PRO A 366 -12.40 -14.53 -5.32
CA PRO A 366 -11.36 -14.82 -4.32
C PRO A 366 -10.04 -14.08 -4.56
N ASP A 367 -9.89 -13.44 -5.72
CA ASP A 367 -8.71 -12.62 -6.02
C ASP A 367 -8.79 -11.21 -5.39
N LEU A 368 -9.97 -10.82 -4.88
CA LEU A 368 -10.20 -9.57 -4.15
C LEU A 368 -10.56 -9.77 -2.66
N LEU A 369 -11.04 -10.97 -2.30
CA LEU A 369 -11.63 -11.31 -0.98
C LEU A 369 -10.73 -12.15 -0.09
#